data_AF-X1HHC6-F1
#
_entry.id   AF-X1HHC6-F1
#
_cell.length_a   1.000
_cell.length_b   1.000
_cell.length_c   1.000
_cell.angle_alpha   90.00
_cell.angle_beta   90.00
_cell.angle_gamma   90.00
#
_symmetry.space_group_name_H-M   'P 1'
#
loop_
_entity.id
_entity.type
_entity.pdbx_description
1 polymer ?
#
loop_
_entity_poly.entity_id
_entity_poly.type
_entity_poly.pdbx_seq_one_letter_code
_entity_poly.pdbx_strand_id
1 'polypeptide(L)' 'MTKSEDGLKTAFAGESQANRKYLAFAKKAEQEGFPGVARLFHAAAAAETVHALNHLRVLKGIKSTAENLKEAIEGE' A
#
# COMPACT_ATOMS: atom_id res chain seq x y z
N MET A 1 10.28 1.86 -20.65
CA MET A 1 9.01 1.62 -19.94
C MET A 1 7.90 2.21 -20.77
N THR A 2 6.75 1.55 -20.80
CA THR A 2 5.57 2.12 -21.48
C THR A 2 4.90 3.16 -20.57
N LYS A 3 4.17 4.11 -21.16
CA LYS A 3 3.37 5.09 -20.39
C LYS A 3 2.43 4.42 -19.37
N SER A 4 1.96 3.21 -19.69
CA SER A 4 1.11 2.40 -18.80
C SER A 4 1.87 1.80 -17.62
N GLU A 5 3.11 1.35 -17.80
CA GLU A 5 3.96 0.84 -16.71
C GLU A 5 4.31 1.95 -15.71
N ASP A 6 4.67 3.14 -16.20
CA ASP A 6 4.98 4.29 -15.34
C ASP A 6 3.74 4.76 -14.55
N GLY A 7 2.57 4.69 -15.18
CA GLY A 7 1.28 4.93 -14.53
C GLY A 7 1.01 3.95 -13.40
N LEU A 8 1.24 2.66 -13.62
CA LEU A 8 1.06 1.63 -12.58
C LEU A 8 2.04 1.79 -11.41
N LYS A 9 3.28 2.19 -11.68
CA LYS A 9 4.26 2.48 -10.61
C LYS A 9 3.85 3.69 -9.79
N THR A 10 3.37 4.73 -10.45
CA THR A 10 2.85 5.94 -9.80
C THR A 10 1.63 5.60 -8.94
N ALA A 11 0.71 4.77 -9.46
CA ALA A 11 -0.45 4.29 -8.71
C ALA A 11 -0.02 3.46 -7.49
N PHE A 12 0.86 2.47 -7.67
CA PHE A 12 1.41 1.67 -6.56
C PHE A 12 2.00 2.54 -5.44
N ALA A 13 2.79 3.56 -5.80
CA ALA A 13 3.35 4.49 -4.84
C ALA A 13 2.28 5.34 -4.14
N GLY A 14 1.26 5.79 -4.88
CA GLY A 14 0.13 6.55 -4.35
C GLY A 14 -0.69 5.74 -3.34
N GLU A 15 -1.10 4.53 -3.71
CA GLU A 15 -1.88 3.62 -2.86
C GLU A 15 -1.09 3.20 -1.61
N SER A 16 0.21 2.96 -1.76
CA SER A 16 1.10 2.65 -0.62
C SER A 16 1.17 3.82 0.37
N GLN A 17 1.26 5.06 -0.11
CA GLN A 17 1.25 6.25 0.75
C GLN A 17 -0.11 6.47 1.41
N ALA A 18 -1.21 6.28 0.67
CA ALA A 18 -2.57 6.39 1.20
C ALA A 18 -2.81 5.38 2.33
N ASN A 19 -2.42 4.12 2.14
CA ASN A 19 -2.46 3.09 3.18
C ASN A 19 -1.75 3.55 4.47
N ARG A 20 -0.50 4.02 4.37
CA ARG A 20 0.27 4.43 5.55
C ARG A 20 -0.34 5.65 6.25
N LYS A 21 -0.88 6.61 5.49
CA LYS A 21 -1.62 7.76 6.05
C LYS A 21 -2.87 7.31 6.79
N TYR A 22 -3.68 6.43 6.19
CA TYR A 22 -4.92 5.96 6.81
C TYR A 22 -4.67 5.13 8.07
N LEU A 23 -3.63 4.31 8.13
CA LEU A 23 -3.22 3.64 9.37
C LEU A 23 -2.84 4.63 10.47
N ALA A 24 -2.11 5.70 10.13
CA ALA A 24 -1.76 6.76 11.08
C ALA A 24 -3.00 7.53 11.56
N PHE A 25 -3.94 7.82 10.66
CA PHE A 25 -5.18 8.51 10.99
C PHE A 25 -6.11 7.64 11.83
N ALA A 26 -6.17 6.33 11.57
CA ALA A 26 -6.91 5.39 12.40
C ALA A 26 -6.42 5.41 13.84
N LYS A 27 -5.09 5.31 14.04
CA LYS A 27 -4.47 5.42 15.38
C LYS A 27 -4.77 6.74 16.07
N LYS A 28 -4.76 7.85 15.32
CA LYS A 28 -5.10 9.17 15.88
C LYS A 28 -6.57 9.23 16.31
N ALA A 29 -7.49 8.68 15.51
CA ALA A 29 -8.91 8.59 15.84
C ALA A 29 -9.18 7.69 17.07
N GLU A 30 -8.42 6.61 17.24
CA GLU A 30 -8.48 5.78 18.47
C GLU A 30 -8.07 6.58 19.71
N GLN A 31 -6.98 7.35 19.63
CA GLN A 31 -6.49 8.18 20.74
C GLN A 31 -7.47 9.28 21.13
N GLU A 32 -8.23 9.80 20.18
CA GLU A 32 -9.23 10.86 20.41
C GLU A 32 -10.61 10.33 20.80
N GLY A 33 -10.79 9.00 20.89
CA GLY A 33 -12.05 8.39 21.31
C GLY A 33 -13.10 8.31 20.21
N PHE A 34 -12.69 8.25 18.94
CA PHE A 34 -13.58 8.11 17.77
C PHE A 34 -13.50 6.70 17.14
N PRO A 35 -14.06 5.66 17.78
CA PRO A 35 -13.90 4.28 17.32
C PRO A 35 -14.55 3.99 15.96
N GLY A 36 -15.62 4.71 15.59
CA GLY A 36 -16.23 4.59 14.25
C GLY A 36 -15.32 5.12 13.14
N VAL A 37 -14.66 6.26 13.39
CA VAL A 37 -13.72 6.89 12.44
C VAL A 37 -12.45 6.06 12.30
N ALA A 38 -11.94 5.52 13.41
CA ALA A 38 -10.82 4.58 13.39
C ALA A 38 -11.13 3.35 12.52
N ARG A 39 -12.30 2.72 12.70
CA ARG A 39 -12.72 1.58 11.86
C ARG A 39 -12.82 1.94 10.39
N LEU A 40 -13.32 3.13 10.07
CA LEU A 40 -13.40 3.61 8.69
C LEU A 40 -12.01 3.74 8.07
N PHE A 41 -11.05 4.36 8.77
CA PHE A 41 -9.70 4.49 8.25
C PHE A 41 -8.96 3.14 8.13
N HIS A 42 -9.17 2.21 9.07
CA HIS A 42 -8.64 0.85 8.94
C HIS A 42 -9.22 0.12 7.71
N ALA A 43 -10.53 0.25 7.47
CA ALA A 43 -11.16 -0.34 6.28
C ALA A 43 -10.62 0.29 4.98
N ALA A 44 -10.44 1.61 4.94
CA ALA A 44 -9.83 2.30 3.81
C ALA A 44 -8.38 1.86 3.58
N ALA A 45 -7.57 1.76 4.64
CA ALA A 45 -6.19 1.26 4.54
C ALA A 45 -6.13 -0.17 3.98
N ALA A 46 -7.06 -1.04 4.39
CA ALA A 46 -7.16 -2.39 3.84
C ALA A 46 -7.53 -2.37 2.34
N ALA A 47 -8.41 -1.47 1.90
CA ALA A 47 -8.73 -1.28 0.49
C ALA A 47 -7.51 -0.82 -0.34
N GLU A 48 -6.76 0.17 0.14
CA GLU A 48 -5.55 0.62 -0.58
C GLU A 48 -4.45 -0.44 -0.62
N THR A 49 -4.40 -1.34 0.37
CA THR A 49 -3.53 -2.52 0.30
C THR A 49 -3.91 -3.40 -0.89
N VAL A 50 -5.19 -3.65 -1.11
CA VAL A 50 -5.68 -4.43 -2.25
C VAL A 50 -5.33 -3.72 -3.57
N HIS A 51 -5.54 -2.42 -3.67
CA HIS A 51 -5.18 -1.65 -4.86
C HIS A 51 -3.67 -1.71 -5.17
N ALA A 52 -2.82 -1.44 -4.17
CA ALA A 52 -1.38 -1.51 -4.31
C ALA A 52 -0.90 -2.90 -4.76
N LEU A 53 -1.39 -3.96 -4.11
CA LEU A 53 -1.01 -5.34 -4.46
C LEU A 53 -1.46 -5.73 -5.88
N ASN A 54 -2.62 -5.25 -6.33
CA ASN A 54 -3.08 -5.46 -7.70
C ASN A 54 -2.16 -4.77 -8.73
N HIS A 55 -1.76 -3.53 -8.49
CA HIS A 55 -0.81 -2.84 -9.36
C HIS A 55 0.55 -3.55 -9.39
N LEU A 56 1.06 -3.98 -8.23
CA LEU A 56 2.32 -4.71 -8.14
C LEU A 56 2.26 -6.05 -8.88
N ARG A 57 1.11 -6.74 -8.84
CA ARG A 57 0.87 -7.98 -9.58
C ARG A 57 0.89 -7.76 -11.10
N VAL A 58 0.24 -6.70 -11.58
CA VAL A 58 0.25 -6.35 -13.02
C VAL A 58 1.65 -5.97 -13.48
N LEU A 59 2.42 -5.27 -12.63
CA LEU A 59 3.83 -4.95 -12.86
C LEU A 59 4.77 -6.17 -12.78
N LYS A 60 4.25 -7.35 -12.42
CA LYS A 60 5.03 -8.57 -12.15
C LYS A 60 6.11 -8.36 -11.06
N GLY A 61 5.82 -7.50 -10.09
CA GLY A 61 6.71 -7.20 -8.97
C GLY A 61 6.69 -8.25 -7.85
N ILE A 62 5.74 -9.20 -7.88
CA ILE A 62 5.69 -10.32 -6.93
C ILE A 62 6.31 -11.54 -7.60
N LYS A 63 7.50 -11.95 -7.14
CA LYS A 63 8.31 -13.05 -7.69
C LYS A 63 8.38 -14.23 -6.70
N SER A 64 9.34 -15.14 -6.88
CA SER A 64 9.61 -16.18 -5.88
C SER A 64 10.08 -15.58 -4.55
N THR A 65 9.93 -16.33 -3.46
CA THR A 65 10.38 -15.87 -2.13
C THR A 65 11.86 -15.50 -2.10
N ALA A 66 12.72 -16.26 -2.81
CA ALA A 66 14.15 -15.97 -2.87
C ALA A 66 14.44 -14.65 -3.62
N GLU A 67 13.73 -14.40 -4.72
CA GLU A 67 13.87 -13.15 -5.49
C GLU A 67 13.33 -11.94 -4.71
N ASN A 68 12.18 -12.08 -4.06
CA ASN A 68 11.59 -11.01 -3.24
C ASN A 68 12.49 -10.67 -2.04
N LEU A 69 13.14 -11.67 -1.43
CA LEU A 69 14.09 -11.46 -0.34
C LEU A 69 15.32 -10.68 -0.83
N LYS A 70 15.86 -11.05 -2.00
CA LYS A 70 16.98 -10.33 -2.61
C LYS A 70 16.60 -8.87 -2.91
N GLU A 71 15.42 -8.64 -3.50
CA GLU A 71 14.90 -7.31 -3.78
C GLU A 71 14.74 -6.47 -2.50
N ALA A 72 14.25 -7.06 -1.41
CA ALA A 72 14.14 -6.38 -0.12
C ALA A 72 15.51 -6.00 0.47
N ILE A 73 16.51 -6.89 0.38
CA ILE A 73 17.88 -6.60 0.86
C ILE A 73 18.54 -5.47 0.07
N GLU A 74 18.31 -5.40 -1.24
CA GLU A 74 18.87 -4.36 -2.11
C GLU A 74 18.18 -2.99 -1.96
N GLY A 75 16.95 -2.97 -1.42
CA GLY A 75 16.12 -1.77 -1.27
C GLY A 75 16.21 -1.04 0.08
N GLU A 76 16.88 -1.64 1.07
CA GLU A 76 17.14 -1.07 2.42
C GLU A 76 18.54 -0.44 2.51
#